data_AF-A0A1E7ZEQ5-F1
#
_entry.id   AF-A0A1E7ZEQ5-F1
#
_cell.length_a   1.000
_cell.length_b   1.000
_cell.length_c   1.000
_cell.angle_alpha   90.00
_cell.angle_beta   90.00
_cell.angle_gamma   90.00
#
_symmetry.space_group_name_H-M   'P 1'
#
loop_
_entity.id
_entity.type
_entity.pdbx_description
1 polymer ?
#
loop_
_entity_poly.entity_id
_entity_poly.type
_entity_poly.pdbx_seq_one_letter_code
_entity_poly.pdbx_strand_id
1 'polypeptide(L)'
;MSTRLLRITARVDADTQDLLTKAAAIAGMSSINSFVLNAAIEKAKRIIEREQSLKLSQEDAILLMEALDRPAALNSKLKSASERYESKHLIT
;
A
#
# COMPACT_ATOMS: atom_id res chain seq x y z
N MET A 1 -24.98 0.31 -16.39
CA MET A 1 -24.07 1.24 -15.71
C MET A 1 -22.95 1.60 -16.68
N SER A 2 -22.92 2.82 -17.21
CA SER A 2 -21.87 3.24 -18.16
C SER A 2 -20.57 3.45 -17.39
N THR A 3 -19.60 2.58 -17.57
CA THR A 3 -18.27 2.72 -16.94
C THR A 3 -17.53 3.88 -17.60
N ARG A 4 -17.36 4.99 -16.89
CA ARG A 4 -16.61 6.16 -17.40
C ARG A 4 -15.11 5.82 -17.39
N LEU A 5 -14.56 5.52 -18.57
CA LEU A 5 -13.12 5.27 -18.74
C LEU A 5 -12.33 6.59 -18.58
N LEU A 6 -11.30 6.56 -17.75
CA LEU A 6 -10.37 7.66 -17.55
C LEU A 6 -9.08 7.42 -18.35
N ARG A 7 -8.47 8.49 -18.89
CA ARG A 7 -7.26 8.40 -19.71
C ARG A 7 -6.04 8.89 -18.92
N ILE A 8 -4.96 8.13 -18.99
CA ILE A 8 -3.65 8.49 -18.47
C ILE A 8 -2.79 8.98 -19.65
N THR A 9 -2.22 10.18 -19.53
CA THR A 9 -1.32 10.76 -20.55
C THR A 9 -0.08 11.33 -19.89
N ALA A 10 1.09 11.02 -20.46
CA ALA A 10 2.38 11.56 -20.02
C ALA A 10 3.20 11.97 -21.26
N ARG A 11 4.03 13.01 -21.11
CA ARG A 11 5.05 13.35 -22.12
C ARG A 11 6.34 12.63 -21.74
N VAL A 12 7.00 12.07 -22.75
CA VAL A 12 8.29 11.39 -22.61
C VAL A 12 9.25 11.96 -23.65
N ASP A 13 10.53 11.97 -23.33
CA ASP A 13 11.59 12.26 -24.31
C ASP A 13 11.87 11.03 -25.19
N ALA A 14 12.71 11.21 -26.20
CA ALA A 14 13.06 10.17 -27.16
C ALA A 14 13.75 8.96 -26.49
N ASP A 15 14.65 9.23 -25.54
CA ASP A 15 15.41 8.18 -24.84
C ASP A 15 14.49 7.30 -23.98
N THR A 16 13.56 7.92 -23.26
CA THR A 16 12.54 7.22 -22.47
C THR A 16 11.61 6.42 -23.38
N GLN A 17 11.20 6.99 -24.52
CA GLN A 17 10.37 6.29 -25.48
C GLN A 17 11.07 5.04 -26.04
N ASP A 18 12.34 5.14 -26.40
CA ASP A 18 13.13 4.02 -26.91
C ASP A 18 13.31 2.93 -25.84
N LEU A 19 13.63 3.33 -24.61
CA LEU A 19 13.73 2.42 -23.46
C LEU A 19 12.43 1.64 -23.24
N LEU A 20 11.28 2.33 -23.20
CA LEU A 20 9.98 1.70 -22.98
C LEU A 20 9.58 0.80 -24.16
N THR A 21 9.94 1.17 -25.39
CA THR A 21 9.69 0.35 -26.58
C THR A 21 10.47 -0.95 -26.52
N LYS A 22 11.77 -0.89 -26.20
CA LYS A 22 12.63 -2.06 -26.03
C LYS A 22 12.12 -2.97 -24.91
N ALA A 23 11.77 -2.39 -23.76
CA ALA A 23 11.24 -3.14 -22.63
C ALA A 23 9.91 -3.82 -22.96
N ALA A 24 9.00 -3.14 -23.67
CA ALA A 24 7.73 -3.72 -24.13
C ALA A 24 7.96 -4.90 -25.07
N ALA A 25 8.90 -4.79 -26.01
CA ALA A 25 9.24 -5.88 -26.93
C ALA A 25 9.80 -7.10 -26.19
N ILE A 26 10.71 -6.89 -25.23
CA ILE A 26 11.28 -7.96 -24.39
C ILE A 26 10.18 -8.63 -23.54
N ALA A 27 9.25 -7.85 -23.01
CA ALA A 27 8.13 -8.35 -22.21
C ALA A 27 7.01 -9.01 -23.06
N GLY A 28 7.16 -9.07 -24.39
CA GLY A 28 6.16 -9.66 -25.30
C GLY A 28 4.87 -8.83 -25.42
N MET A 29 4.93 -7.53 -25.12
CA MET A 29 3.77 -6.63 -25.17
C MET A 29 3.68 -5.92 -26.51
N SER A 30 2.48 -5.88 -27.08
CA SER A 30 2.22 -5.31 -28.41
C SER A 30 2.27 -3.79 -28.48
N SER A 31 2.26 -3.08 -27.34
CA SER A 31 2.34 -1.61 -27.33
C SER A 31 3.01 -1.06 -26.07
N ILE A 32 3.62 0.12 -26.22
CA ILE A 32 4.18 0.90 -25.10
C ILE A 32 3.09 1.22 -24.07
N ASN A 33 1.89 1.56 -24.52
CA ASN A 33 0.77 1.89 -23.63
C ASN A 33 0.37 0.70 -22.74
N SER A 34 0.31 -0.50 -23.32
CA SER A 34 0.05 -1.73 -22.57
C SER A 34 1.15 -2.00 -21.55
N PHE A 35 2.41 -1.76 -21.92
CA PHE A 35 3.54 -1.90 -21.02
C PHE A 35 3.50 -0.92 -19.84
N VAL A 36 3.33 0.36 -20.12
CA VAL A 36 3.25 1.41 -19.10
C VAL A 36 2.09 1.15 -18.13
N LEU A 37 0.92 0.77 -18.65
CA LEU A 37 -0.23 0.46 -17.80
C LEU A 37 0.03 -0.74 -16.88
N ASN A 38 0.56 -1.84 -17.42
CA ASN A 38 0.87 -3.03 -16.63
C ASN A 38 1.94 -2.74 -15.56
N ALA A 39 3.03 -2.06 -15.94
CA ALA A 39 4.08 -1.66 -15.02
C ALA A 39 3.56 -0.74 -13.90
N ALA A 40 2.68 0.21 -14.23
CA ALA A 40 2.06 1.10 -13.25
C ALA A 40 1.16 0.33 -12.27
N ILE A 41 0.34 -0.61 -12.76
CA ILE A 41 -0.52 -1.46 -11.91
C ILE A 41 0.33 -2.32 -10.98
N GLU A 42 1.35 -2.98 -11.52
CA GLU A 42 2.25 -3.82 -10.73
C GLU A 42 2.95 -3.01 -9.63
N LYS A 43 3.49 -1.84 -9.98
CA LYS A 43 4.15 -0.96 -9.02
C LYS A 43 3.18 -0.46 -7.95
N ALA A 44 1.95 -0.10 -8.32
CA ALA A 44 0.92 0.33 -7.39
C ALA A 44 0.58 -0.76 -6.38
N LYS A 45 0.36 -2.01 -6.85
CA LYS A 45 0.11 -3.16 -5.96
C LYS A 45 1.25 -3.38 -4.98
N ARG A 46 2.49 -3.39 -5.45
CA ARG A 46 3.68 -3.56 -4.59
C ARG A 46 3.81 -2.45 -3.54
N ILE A 47 3.47 -1.20 -3.89
CA ILE A 47 3.49 -0.10 -2.92
C ILE A 47 2.41 -0.29 -1.86
N ILE A 48 1.17 -0.56 -2.28
CA ILE A 48 0.05 -0.79 -1.36
C ILE A 48 0.35 -1.96 -0.42
N GLU A 49 0.80 -3.09 -0.96
CA GLU A 49 1.19 -4.26 -0.16
C GLU A 49 2.30 -3.91 0.82
N ARG A 50 3.33 -3.17 0.39
CA ARG A 50 4.44 -2.77 1.27
C ARG A 50 3.96 -1.90 2.44
N GLU A 51 3.09 -0.94 2.19
CA GLU A 51 2.60 -0.01 3.23
C GLU A 51 1.57 -0.67 4.16
N GLN A 52 0.76 -1.60 3.64
CA GLN A 52 -0.24 -2.33 4.42
C GLN A 52 0.36 -3.54 5.15
N SER A 53 1.52 -4.03 4.71
CA SER A 53 2.23 -5.10 5.40
C SER A 53 3.10 -4.52 6.52
N LEU A 54 2.78 -4.85 7.76
CA LEU A 54 3.72 -4.69 8.86
C LEU A 54 4.80 -5.76 8.72
N LYS A 55 5.91 -5.43 8.05
CA LYS A 55 7.09 -6.30 8.03
C LYS A 55 7.78 -6.23 9.39
N LEU A 56 7.34 -7.11 10.28
CA LEU A 56 8.00 -7.33 11.56
C LEU A 56 9.39 -7.93 11.30
N SER A 57 10.39 -7.43 12.02
CA SER A 57 11.63 -8.21 12.16
C SER A 57 11.31 -9.51 12.91
N GLN A 58 12.21 -10.50 12.85
CA GLN A 58 11.99 -11.75 13.58
C GLN A 58 11.81 -11.50 15.08
N GLU A 59 12.52 -10.52 15.63
CA GLU A 59 12.41 -10.08 17.02
C GLU A 59 11.04 -9.44 17.31
N ASP A 60 10.56 -8.55 16.44
CA ASP A 60 9.25 -7.91 16.62
C ASP A 60 8.09 -8.92 16.44
N ALA A 61 8.27 -9.95 15.61
CA ALA A 61 7.28 -11.01 15.42
C ALA A 61 7.15 -11.89 16.67
N ILE A 62 8.28 -12.22 17.32
CA ILE A 62 8.29 -12.93 18.60
C ILE A 62 7.64 -12.07 19.68
N LEU A 63 8.00 -10.78 19.75
CA LEU A 63 7.40 -9.84 20.71
C LEU A 63 5.89 -9.71 20.52
N LEU A 64 5.42 -9.62 19.27
CA LEU A 64 3.99 -9.58 18.97
C LEU A 64 3.31 -10.89 19.40
N MET A 65 3.91 -12.04 19.13
CA MET A 65 3.34 -13.34 19.48
C MET A 65 3.24 -13.51 21.01
N GLU A 66 4.29 -13.11 21.75
CA GLU A 66 4.26 -13.07 23.21
C GLU A 66 3.18 -12.14 23.75
N ALA A 67 2.98 -10.97 23.12
CA ALA A 67 1.94 -10.02 23.50
C ALA A 67 0.51 -10.51 23.19
N LEU A 68 0.34 -11.33 22.14
CA LEU A 68 -0.94 -11.97 21.80
C LEU A 68 -1.27 -13.12 22.75
N ASP A 69 -0.28 -13.96 23.10
CA ASP A 69 -0.45 -15.10 24.01
C ASP A 69 -0.62 -14.67 25.47
N ARG A 70 -0.03 -13.53 25.84
CA ARG A 70 -0.14 -12.93 27.18
C ARG A 70 -0.64 -11.49 27.07
N PRO A 71 -1.97 -11.28 26.93
CA PRO A 71 -2.51 -9.93 26.86
C PRO A 71 -2.09 -9.15 28.11
N ALA A 72 -1.32 -8.09 27.91
CA ALA A 72 -0.81 -7.27 29.00
C ALA A 72 -1.97 -6.59 29.75
N ALA A 73 -1.84 -6.51 31.08
CA ALA A 73 -2.78 -5.73 31.88
C ALA A 73 -2.78 -4.26 31.42
N LEU A 74 -3.98 -3.71 31.19
CA LEU A 74 -4.15 -2.33 30.75
C LEU A 74 -3.43 -1.37 31.70
N ASN A 75 -2.47 -0.61 31.18
CA ASN A 75 -1.78 0.40 32.00
C ASN A 75 -2.77 1.52 32.40
N SER A 76 -2.56 2.12 33.57
CA SER A 76 -3.47 3.13 34.14
C SER A 76 -3.68 4.34 33.21
N LYS A 77 -2.66 4.72 32.44
CA LYS A 77 -2.72 5.82 31.46
C LYS A 77 -3.64 5.49 30.28
N LEU A 78 -3.61 4.27 29.75
CA LEU A 78 -4.49 3.80 28.68
C LEU A 78 -5.93 3.71 29.17
N LYS A 79 -6.15 3.24 30.40
CA LYS A 79 -7.48 3.22 31.02
C LYS A 79 -8.09 4.63 31.10
N SER A 80 -7.36 5.59 31.66
CA SER A 80 -7.84 6.98 31.75
C SER A 80 -8.01 7.64 30.37
N ALA A 81 -7.20 7.28 29.38
CA ALA A 81 -7.36 7.79 28.01
C ALA A 81 -8.61 7.22 27.32
N SER A 82 -8.91 5.93 27.52
CA SER A 82 -10.12 5.28 27.02
C SER A 82 -11.38 5.87 27.69
N GLU A 83 -11.37 6.04 29.01
CA GLU A 83 -12.46 6.68 29.76
C GLU A 83 -12.73 8.11 29.24
N ARG A 84 -11.68 8.88 28.95
CA ARG A 84 -11.79 10.23 28.38
C ARG A 84 -12.39 10.22 26.96
N TYR A 85 -12.08 9.20 26.17
CA TYR A 85 -12.61 9.06 24.81
C TYR A 85 -14.12 8.75 24.85
N GLU A 86 -14.52 7.76 25.65
CA GLU A 86 -15.93 7.39 25.86
C GLU A 86 -16.74 8.57 26.40
N SER A 87 -16.22 9.27 27.42
CA SER A 87 -16.90 10.44 27.99
C SER A 87 -17.02 11.60 27.00
N LYS A 88 -16.17 11.67 25.97
CA LYS A 88 -16.23 12.72 24.93
C LYS A 88 -17.20 12.35 23.81
N HIS A 89 -17.47 11.07 23.59
CA HIS A 89 -18.43 10.59 22.59
C HIS A 89 -19.88 10.55 23.10
N LEU A 90 -20.07 10.52 24.43
CA LEU A 90 -21.38 10.61 25.09
C LEU A 90 -21.95 12.05 25.21
N ILE A 91 -21.23 13.07 24.73
CA ILE A 91 -21.62 14.50 24.80
C ILE A 91 -21.76 15.10 23.39
N THR A 92 -22.09 14.30 22.37
CA THR A 92 -22.52 14.76 21.04
C THR A 92 -23.67 13.89 20.58
#